data_AF-A0A7S2WBG3-F1
#
_entry.id   AF-A0A7S2WBG3-F1
#
_cell.length_a   1.000
_cell.length_b   1.000
_cell.length_c   1.000
_cell.angle_alpha   90.00
_cell.angle_beta   90.00
_cell.angle_gamma   90.00
#
_symmetry.space_group_name_H-M   'P 1'
#
loop_
_entity.id
_entity.type
_entity.pdbx_description
1 polymer ?
#
loop_
_entity_poly.entity_id
_entity_poly.type
_entity_poly.pdbx_seq_one_letter_code
_entity_poly.pdbx_strand_id
1 'polypeptide(L)'
;SPPYIGPEDPIPINEYRNVELELLNPGIVHLELKQISTIAKKFGIPYAPCLVGFEGHGGNLTPSIRGIVVHQHNVDLLTEAHMEWESHNVEQNCQNRQKELYRRWKKLIVGILTKDRLEREYSVD
;
A
#
# COMPACT_ATOMS: atom_id res chain seq x y z
N SER A 1 6.77 -29.36 15.78
CA SER A 1 5.90 -28.33 15.16
C SER A 1 5.72 -27.19 16.14
N PRO A 2 5.71 -25.92 15.69
CA PRO A 2 5.42 -24.79 16.56
C PRO A 2 4.02 -24.91 17.20
N PRO A 3 3.81 -24.35 18.41
CA PRO A 3 2.51 -24.41 19.09
C PRO A 3 1.43 -23.67 18.31
N TYR A 4 0.19 -24.13 18.39
CA TYR A 4 -0.97 -23.44 17.83
C TYR A 4 -1.20 -22.12 18.58
N ILE A 5 -1.55 -21.07 17.82
CA ILE A 5 -1.87 -19.73 18.32
C ILE A 5 -3.38 -19.55 18.14
N GLY A 6 -4.10 -19.43 19.26
CA GLY A 6 -5.55 -19.25 19.30
C GLY A 6 -5.99 -17.80 19.05
N PRO A 7 -7.30 -17.58 18.85
CA PRO A 7 -7.86 -16.27 18.50
C PRO A 7 -7.52 -15.12 19.46
N GLU A 8 -7.40 -15.42 20.75
CA GLU A 8 -7.12 -14.45 21.82
C GLU A 8 -5.62 -14.40 22.17
N ASP A 9 -4.82 -15.31 21.63
CA ASP A 9 -3.39 -15.34 21.91
C ASP A 9 -2.69 -14.19 21.20
N PRO A 10 -1.67 -13.57 21.83
CA PRO A 10 -0.88 -12.56 21.16
C PRO A 10 -0.08 -13.19 20.01
N ILE A 11 -0.02 -12.47 18.88
CA ILE A 11 0.84 -12.88 17.76
C ILE A 11 2.30 -12.77 18.21
N PRO A 12 3.09 -13.86 18.18
CA PRO A 12 4.47 -13.85 18.64
C PRO A 12 5.33 -13.03 17.67
N ILE A 13 6.04 -12.03 18.19
CA ILE A 13 6.97 -11.19 17.42
C ILE A 13 8.40 -11.39 17.92
N ASN A 14 9.37 -11.29 17.02
CA ASN A 14 10.79 -11.28 17.38
C ASN A 14 11.23 -9.90 17.92
N GLU A 15 12.51 -9.78 18.27
CA GLU A 15 13.12 -8.53 18.77
C GLU A 15 13.02 -7.36 17.77
N TYR A 16 12.86 -7.66 16.48
CA TYR A 16 12.65 -6.69 15.39
C TYR A 16 11.18 -6.33 15.16
N ARG A 17 10.28 -6.82 16.02
CA ARG A 17 8.83 -6.57 15.98
C ARG A 17 8.16 -7.06 14.70
N ASN A 18 8.65 -8.16 14.13
CA ASN A 18 8.06 -8.84 12.98
C ASN A 18 7.95 -10.36 13.23
N VAL A 19 7.28 -11.04 12.31
CA VAL A 19 7.15 -12.50 12.28
C VAL A 19 7.78 -13.02 11.00
N GLU A 20 8.61 -14.05 11.10
CA GLU A 20 9.24 -14.68 9.95
C GLU A 20 8.25 -15.62 9.26
N LEU A 21 8.07 -15.47 7.94
CA LEU A 21 7.13 -16.26 7.16
C LEU A 21 7.39 -17.77 7.25
N GLU A 22 8.67 -18.16 7.30
CA GLU A 22 9.08 -19.57 7.40
C GLU A 22 8.82 -20.18 8.79
N LEU A 23 8.58 -19.35 9.81
CA LEU A 23 8.40 -19.75 11.20
C LEU A 23 6.96 -19.53 11.70
N LEU A 24 5.97 -19.47 10.80
CA LEU A 24 4.58 -19.28 11.19
C LEU A 24 4.05 -20.44 12.05
N ASN A 25 3.45 -20.08 13.17
CA ASN A 25 2.66 -20.99 13.98
C ASN A 25 1.33 -21.34 13.30
N PRO A 26 0.78 -22.54 13.53
CA PRO A 26 -0.61 -22.83 13.18
C PRO A 26 -1.57 -21.82 13.86
N GLY A 27 -2.60 -21.40 13.13
CA GLY A 27 -3.61 -20.44 13.64
C GLY A 27 -3.38 -18.98 13.23
N ILE A 28 -2.16 -18.64 12.77
CA ILE A 28 -1.84 -17.35 12.16
C ILE A 28 -1.47 -17.52 10.68
N VAL A 29 -1.76 -16.49 9.88
CA VAL A 29 -1.64 -16.51 8.42
C VAL A 29 -1.02 -15.20 7.94
N HIS A 30 -0.17 -15.29 6.92
CA HIS A 30 0.39 -14.14 6.22
C HIS A 30 -0.55 -13.63 5.12
N LEU A 31 -0.76 -12.31 5.09
CA LEU A 31 -1.51 -11.60 4.06
C LEU A 31 -0.61 -10.54 3.40
N GLU A 32 -0.27 -10.76 2.14
CA GLU A 32 0.52 -9.83 1.33
C GLU A 32 -0.36 -9.00 0.39
N LEU A 33 -1.24 -8.17 1.00
CA LEU A 33 -2.15 -7.28 0.28
C LEU A 33 -1.71 -5.81 0.43
N LYS A 34 -2.00 -4.96 -0.56
CA LYS A 34 -1.61 -3.55 -0.53
C LYS A 34 -2.37 -2.82 0.57
N GLN A 35 -1.66 -2.00 1.35
CA GLN A 35 -2.26 -1.20 2.42
C GLN A 35 -3.03 -2.01 3.49
N ILE A 36 -2.83 -3.33 3.56
CA ILE A 36 -3.58 -4.22 4.46
C ILE A 36 -3.36 -3.89 5.94
N SER A 37 -2.16 -3.42 6.31
CA SER A 37 -1.87 -2.94 7.67
C SER A 37 -2.73 -1.74 8.06
N THR A 38 -3.01 -0.85 7.10
CA THR A 38 -3.87 0.31 7.33
C THR A 38 -5.33 -0.11 7.46
N ILE A 39 -5.75 -1.11 6.68
CA ILE A 39 -7.09 -1.69 6.77
C ILE A 39 -7.26 -2.38 8.13
N ALA A 40 -6.36 -3.29 8.51
CA ALA A 40 -6.39 -3.97 9.81
C ALA A 40 -6.42 -2.97 10.98
N LYS A 41 -5.61 -1.91 10.92
CA LYS A 41 -5.62 -0.83 11.92
C LYS A 41 -6.97 -0.12 12.03
N LYS A 42 -7.68 0.10 10.92
CA LYS A 42 -9.02 0.72 10.93
C LYS A 42 -10.07 -0.16 11.59
N PHE A 43 -9.98 -1.47 11.38
CA PHE A 43 -10.87 -2.45 12.00
C PHE A 43 -10.47 -2.82 13.44
N GLY A 44 -9.33 -2.32 13.94
CA GLY A 44 -8.83 -2.65 15.28
C GLY A 44 -8.34 -4.10 15.40
N ILE A 45 -8.02 -4.75 14.28
CA ILE A 45 -7.59 -6.15 14.26
C ILE A 45 -6.09 -6.21 14.58
N PRO A 46 -5.66 -7.03 15.56
CA PRO A 46 -4.25 -7.19 15.88
C PRO A 46 -3.50 -7.86 14.72
N TYR A 47 -2.33 -7.32 14.40
CA TYR A 47 -1.47 -7.84 13.35
C TYR A 47 0.01 -7.59 13.69
N ALA A 48 0.90 -8.30 13.01
CA ALA A 48 2.34 -8.04 13.02
C ALA A 48 2.89 -7.93 11.59
N PRO A 49 3.93 -7.11 11.32
CA PRO A 49 4.63 -7.13 10.04
C PRO A 49 5.26 -8.50 9.76
N CYS A 50 5.28 -8.94 8.50
CA CYS A 50 5.88 -10.22 8.13
C CYS A 50 7.23 -10.02 7.42
N LEU A 51 8.27 -10.68 7.93
CA LEU A 51 9.54 -10.85 7.23
C LEU A 51 9.41 -12.03 6.27
N VAL A 52 9.38 -11.73 4.98
CA VAL A 52 9.25 -12.73 3.91
C VAL A 52 10.61 -13.28 3.49
N GLY A 53 11.69 -12.55 3.79
CA GLY A 53 13.06 -12.96 3.49
C GLY A 53 14.00 -11.77 3.44
N PHE A 54 15.07 -11.88 2.67
CA PHE A 54 16.05 -10.82 2.47
C PHE A 54 16.24 -10.56 0.98
N GLU A 55 16.29 -9.28 0.61
CA GLU A 55 16.56 -8.84 -0.75
C GLU A 55 17.98 -8.28 -0.84
N GLY A 56 18.70 -8.66 -1.89
CA GLY A 56 20.09 -8.25 -2.12
C GLY A 56 20.23 -7.16 -3.17
N HIS A 57 20.99 -6.10 -2.87
CA HIS A 57 21.40 -5.11 -3.85
C HIS A 57 22.85 -4.66 -3.60
N GLY A 58 23.72 -4.83 -4.59
CA GLY A 58 25.12 -4.38 -4.50
C GLY A 58 25.95 -5.04 -3.39
N GLY A 59 25.66 -6.30 -3.03
CA GLY A 59 26.36 -7.04 -1.98
C GLY A 59 25.78 -6.86 -0.56
N ASN A 60 24.84 -5.93 -0.38
CA ASN A 60 24.11 -5.76 0.87
C ASN A 60 22.79 -6.54 0.85
N LEU A 61 22.44 -7.16 1.98
CA LEU A 61 21.15 -7.80 2.21
C LEU A 61 20.29 -6.94 3.13
N THR A 62 19.06 -6.66 2.70
CA THR A 62 18.07 -5.91 3.48
C THR A 62 16.83 -6.77 3.75
N PRO A 63 16.22 -6.69 4.95
CA PRO A 63 15.02 -7.47 5.26
C PRO A 63 13.84 -7.05 4.39
N SER A 64 13.22 -8.02 3.72
CA SER A 64 12.00 -7.84 2.91
C SER A 64 10.78 -8.01 3.81
N ILE A 65 10.30 -6.89 4.38
CA ILE A 65 9.08 -6.85 5.17
C ILE A 65 7.90 -6.57 4.24
N ARG A 66 7.05 -7.57 4.01
CA ARG A 66 5.91 -7.45 3.10
C ARG A 66 4.65 -8.05 3.73
N GLY A 67 3.54 -7.34 3.59
CA GLY A 67 2.27 -7.75 4.16
C GLY A 67 2.26 -7.76 5.70
N ILE A 68 1.30 -8.49 6.26
CA ILE A 68 1.08 -8.66 7.70
C ILE A 68 0.78 -10.11 8.05
N VAL A 69 0.96 -10.48 9.30
CA VAL A 69 0.49 -11.72 9.91
C VAL A 69 -0.71 -11.40 10.79
N VAL A 70 -1.77 -12.19 10.66
CA VAL A 70 -3.03 -12.06 11.41
C VAL A 70 -3.53 -13.43 11.84
N HIS A 71 -4.44 -13.47 12.81
CA HIS A 71 -5.17 -14.70 13.14
C HIS A 71 -6.05 -15.16 11.97
N GLN A 72 -6.14 -16.47 11.78
CA GLN A 72 -6.83 -17.08 10.64
C GLN A 72 -8.30 -16.66 10.51
N HIS A 73 -9.00 -16.47 11.63
CA HIS A 73 -10.42 -16.07 11.62
C HIS A 73 -10.66 -14.64 11.08
N ASN A 74 -9.62 -13.80 11.04
CA ASN A 74 -9.72 -12.42 10.53
C ASN A 74 -9.44 -12.31 9.03
N VAL A 75 -8.99 -13.40 8.39
CA VAL A 75 -8.55 -13.38 6.99
C VAL A 75 -9.67 -12.96 6.05
N ASP A 76 -10.85 -13.54 6.20
CA ASP A 76 -11.98 -13.28 5.31
C ASP A 76 -12.44 -11.82 5.41
N LEU A 77 -12.61 -11.31 6.65
CA LEU A 77 -12.99 -9.92 6.90
C LEU A 77 -11.98 -8.93 6.32
N LEU A 78 -10.68 -9.17 6.51
CA LEU A 78 -9.63 -8.29 5.98
C LEU A 78 -9.53 -8.35 4.46
N THR A 79 -9.76 -9.52 3.87
CA THR A 79 -9.73 -9.73 2.43
C THR A 79 -10.91 -9.01 1.77
N GLU A 80 -12.11 -9.14 2.32
CA GLU A 80 -13.31 -8.44 1.84
C GLU A 80 -13.15 -6.91 1.97
N ALA A 81 -12.71 -6.43 3.13
CA ALA A 81 -12.43 -5.01 3.34
C ALA A 81 -11.35 -4.47 2.38
N HIS A 82 -10.36 -5.30 2.03
CA HIS A 82 -9.36 -4.95 1.03
C HIS A 82 -9.94 -4.84 -0.39
N MET A 83 -10.84 -5.74 -0.78
CA MET A 83 -11.50 -5.67 -2.08
C MET A 83 -12.30 -4.36 -2.24
N GLU A 84 -13.03 -3.96 -1.20
CA GLU A 84 -13.76 -2.69 -1.21
C GLU A 84 -12.80 -1.49 -1.26
N TRP A 85 -11.73 -1.52 -0.46
CA TRP A 85 -10.71 -0.48 -0.47
C TRP A 85 -10.04 -0.33 -1.83
N GLU A 86 -9.69 -1.45 -2.48
CA GLU A 86 -9.07 -1.46 -3.80
C GLU A 86 -10.00 -0.86 -4.86
N SER A 87 -11.28 -1.25 -4.86
CA SER A 87 -12.28 -0.71 -5.78
C SER A 87 -12.42 0.81 -5.64
N HIS A 88 -12.56 1.30 -4.40
CA HIS A 88 -12.63 2.74 -4.13
C HIS A 88 -11.33 3.46 -4.55
N ASN A 89 -10.17 2.85 -4.32
CA ASN A 89 -8.89 3.43 -4.70
C ASN A 89 -8.73 3.52 -6.22
N VAL A 90 -9.15 2.51 -6.98
CA VAL A 90 -9.16 2.55 -8.44
C VAL A 90 -10.03 3.71 -8.95
N GLU A 91 -11.24 3.86 -8.42
CA GLU A 91 -12.16 4.93 -8.81
C GLU A 91 -11.56 6.32 -8.50
N GLN A 92 -11.01 6.52 -7.30
CA GLN A 92 -10.35 7.77 -6.93
C GLN A 92 -9.14 8.08 -7.83
N ASN A 93 -8.34 7.07 -8.17
CA ASN A 93 -7.19 7.24 -9.06
C ASN A 93 -7.63 7.62 -10.49
N CYS A 94 -8.72 7.03 -11.00
CA CYS A 94 -9.31 7.42 -12.27
C CYS A 94 -9.75 8.89 -12.26
N GLN A 95 -10.46 9.33 -11.22
CA GLN A 95 -10.89 10.72 -11.08
C GLN A 95 -9.72 11.69 -10.96
N ASN A 96 -8.70 11.34 -10.16
CA ASN A 96 -7.49 12.16 -10.00
C ASN A 96 -6.70 12.27 -11.31
N ARG A 97 -6.60 11.17 -12.07
CA ARG A 97 -5.98 11.16 -13.39
C ARG A 97 -6.73 12.07 -14.36
N GLN A 98 -8.05 12.01 -14.41
CA GLN A 98 -8.85 12.90 -15.26
C GLN A 98 -8.63 14.37 -14.89
N LYS A 99 -8.69 14.72 -13.59
CA LYS A 99 -8.41 16.08 -13.10
C LYS A 99 -7.03 16.57 -13.51
N GLU A 100 -6.02 15.72 -13.42
CA GLU A 100 -4.66 16.06 -13.83
C GLU A 100 -4.53 16.28 -15.34
N LEU A 101 -5.21 15.46 -16.15
CA LEU A 101 -5.27 15.66 -17.60
C LEU A 101 -5.88 17.02 -17.94
N TYR A 102 -7.04 17.36 -17.36
CA TYR A 102 -7.67 18.67 -17.58
C TYR A 102 -6.77 19.83 -17.14
N ARG A 103 -6.10 19.69 -15.99
CA ARG A 103 -5.15 20.69 -15.50
C ARG A 103 -4.00 20.92 -16.49
N ARG A 104 -3.42 19.84 -17.03
CA ARG A 104 -2.34 19.90 -18.03
C ARG A 104 -2.79 20.56 -19.33
N TRP A 105 -3.95 20.15 -19.85
CA TRP A 105 -4.52 20.74 -21.06
C TRP A 105 -4.82 22.23 -20.90
N LYS A 106 -5.42 22.62 -19.78
CA LYS A 106 -5.66 24.04 -19.47
C LYS A 106 -4.34 24.82 -19.44
N LYS A 107 -3.31 24.29 -18.78
CA LYS A 107 -1.98 24.94 -18.71
C LYS A 107 -1.36 25.10 -20.11
N LEU A 108 -1.49 24.11 -20.97
CA LEU A 108 -0.98 24.15 -22.35
C LEU A 108 -1.70 25.23 -23.17
N ILE A 109 -3.04 25.25 -23.14
CA ILE A 109 -3.84 26.24 -23.86
C ILE A 109 -3.54 27.66 -23.38
N VAL A 110 -3.53 27.88 -22.06
CA VAL A 110 -3.18 29.18 -21.47
C VAL A 110 -1.76 29.59 -21.86
N GLY A 111 -0.81 28.66 -21.90
CA GLY A 111 0.55 28.92 -22.35
C GLY A 111 0.61 29.38 -23.82
N ILE A 112 -0.12 28.71 -24.71
CA ILE A 112 -0.21 29.09 -26.14
C ILE A 112 -0.82 30.48 -26.28
N LEU A 113 -1.97 30.74 -25.62
CA LEU A 113 -2.64 32.04 -25.67
C LEU A 113 -1.78 33.17 -25.10
N THR A 114 -1.04 32.89 -24.02
CA THR A 114 -0.13 33.87 -23.42
C THR A 114 1.02 34.19 -24.36
N LYS A 115 1.60 33.18 -25.02
CA LYS A 115 2.66 33.38 -26.02
C LYS A 115 2.16 34.22 -27.20
N ASP A 116 1.02 33.87 -27.78
CA ASP A 116 0.43 34.62 -28.90
C ASP A 116 0.11 36.07 -28.52
N ARG A 117 -0.39 36.31 -27.29
CA ARG A 117 -0.60 37.68 -26.79
C ARG A 117 0.72 38.46 -26.67
N LEU A 118 1.76 37.86 -26.10
CA LEU A 118 3.07 38.50 -25.96
C LEU A 118 3.70 38.81 -27.32
N GLU A 119 3.58 37.91 -28.30
CA GLU A 119 4.03 38.17 -29.67
C GLU A 119 3.28 39.37 -30.28
N ARG A 120 1.95 39.47 -30.12
CA ARG A 120 1.22 40.65 -30.63
C ARG A 120 1.58 41.96 -29.94
N GLU A 121 1.79 41.93 -28.63
CA GLU A 121 2.08 43.13 -27.83
C GLU A 121 3.55 43.59 -27.98
N TYR A 122 4.48 42.68 -28.28
CA TYR A 122 5.92 42.95 -28.21
C TYR A 122 6.73 42.54 -29.46
N SER A 123 6.13 41.99 -30.52
CA SER A 123 6.85 41.68 -31.78
C SER A 123 7.02 42.90 -32.71
N VAL A 124 7.11 44.11 -32.16
CA VAL A 124 7.61 45.28 -32.88
C VAL A 124 8.88 45.76 -32.19
N ASP A 125 9.99 45.12 -32.59
CA ASP A 125 11.34 45.64 -32.79
C ASP A 125 12.15 44.59 -33.61
#